data_AF-R9LQR3-F1
#
_entry.id   AF-R9LQR3-F1
#
_cell.length_a   1.000
_cell.length_b   1.000
_cell.length_c   1.000
_cell.angle_alpha   90.00
_cell.angle_beta   90.00
_cell.angle_gamma   90.00
#
_symmetry.space_group_name_H-M   'P 1'
#
loop_
_entity.id
_entity.type
_entity.pdbx_description
1 polymer ?
#
loop_
_entity_poly.entity_id
_entity_poly.type
_entity_poly.pdbx_seq_one_letter_code
_entity_poly.pdbx_strand_id
1 'polypeptide(L)'
;MVYVLDQSGQPLMPTERHGKVRHLLKSGKAKVIKRCPFTIQLLYNSTHYTQDITLGVDAGSKQIGLSATTKQKELYAAEIELRNDIVKLLAARRELRRSRRSRKTRYRKPRFQNRTHSRKPGWLAPSIRQRIQCHLTVIANVHKLLPTKTILIETASFDIQKIKHPDIHGVQYQKGEQLDFWNVREYVLFRDNHTCQCCKGRSKDNILNVHHIESRQTGGNAPNNLITLCETCHTGYHNGKVILPKTIKRGMSFKDAAFMGIMRWSCYDMLKNIYPDVHMTYGYITKNTRIGNNLPKEHYVDARCISKNPKAEPLPYYYYQKKVRCHNRQIHKTKPTKHGIRKRNQAEYVVHRYRLFDKVQYQNNEYFIFGRRKTGYFDIRTLTGVKVKNGSISYKKLKLLEKSKKYLTETRLQTT
;
A
#
# COMPACT_ATOMS: atom_id res chain seq x y z
N MET A 1 10.38 25.18 -3.75
CA MET A 1 10.48 25.11 -2.27
C MET A 1 11.77 24.43 -1.81
N VAL A 2 12.50 25.03 -0.86
CA VAL A 2 13.65 24.44 -0.15
C VAL A 2 13.29 24.25 1.32
N TYR A 3 13.44 23.04 1.85
CA TYR A 3 13.18 22.73 3.26
C TYR A 3 14.43 23.04 4.09
N VAL A 4 14.23 23.63 5.27
CA VAL A 4 15.33 24.13 6.10
C VAL A 4 15.24 23.48 7.47
N LEU A 5 16.36 22.97 7.95
CA LEU A 5 16.54 22.49 9.31
C LEU A 5 17.49 23.43 10.06
N ASP A 6 17.28 23.58 11.36
CA ASP A 6 18.19 24.30 12.24
C ASP A 6 19.50 23.51 12.49
N GLN A 7 20.38 24.05 13.33
CA GLN A 7 21.63 23.38 13.70
C GLN A 7 21.40 22.05 14.45
N SER A 8 20.28 21.91 15.18
CA SER A 8 19.94 20.70 15.93
C SER A 8 19.22 19.62 15.09
N GLY A 9 18.80 19.95 13.87
CA GLY A 9 18.06 19.09 12.95
C GLY A 9 16.53 19.21 13.06
N GLN A 10 16.01 20.17 13.84
CA GLN A 10 14.59 20.51 13.91
C GLN A 10 14.14 21.30 12.67
N PRO A 11 12.90 21.08 12.21
CA PRO A 11 12.38 21.73 11.02
C PRO A 11 12.07 23.21 11.26
N LEU A 12 12.48 24.05 10.32
CA LEU A 12 12.13 25.46 10.24
C LEU A 12 11.17 25.71 9.07
N MET A 13 10.71 26.95 8.94
CA MET A 13 9.92 27.35 7.77
C MET A 13 10.73 27.16 6.46
N PRO A 14 10.13 26.58 5.42
CA PRO A 14 10.78 26.41 4.13
C PRO A 14 10.90 27.77 3.42
N THR A 15 11.76 27.84 2.39
CA THR A 15 12.01 29.08 1.64
C THR A 15 12.03 28.85 0.13
N GLU A 16 11.60 29.87 -0.61
CA GLU A 16 11.69 29.95 -2.08
C GLU A 16 12.86 30.83 -2.54
N ARG A 17 13.59 31.45 -1.61
CA ARG A 17 14.74 32.31 -1.91
C ARG A 17 15.97 31.49 -2.30
N HIS A 18 15.92 30.91 -3.50
CA HIS A 18 16.97 30.05 -4.04
C HIS A 18 18.34 30.74 -4.10
N GLY A 19 18.39 32.05 -4.39
CA GLY A 19 19.62 32.85 -4.33
C GLY A 19 20.29 32.81 -2.96
N LYS A 20 19.54 33.12 -1.89
CA LYS A 20 20.03 33.08 -0.50
C LYS A 20 20.55 31.70 -0.12
N VAL A 21 19.82 30.64 -0.47
CA VAL A 21 20.24 29.25 -0.21
C VAL A 21 21.58 28.94 -0.89
N ARG A 22 21.76 29.36 -2.15
CA ARG A 22 23.03 29.17 -2.86
C ARG A 22 24.19 29.91 -2.16
N HIS A 23 23.97 31.14 -1.71
CA HIS A 23 24.99 31.88 -0.95
C HIS A 23 25.33 31.21 0.38
N LEU A 24 24.34 30.70 1.12
CA LEU A 24 24.57 29.96 2.37
C LEU A 24 25.38 28.68 2.15
N LEU A 25 25.11 27.94 1.07
CA LEU A 25 25.87 26.75 0.72
C LEU A 25 27.30 27.09 0.27
N LYS A 26 27.49 28.14 -0.54
CA LYS A 26 28.82 28.59 -0.99
C LYS A 26 29.68 29.11 0.17
N SER A 27 29.08 29.81 1.12
CA SER A 27 29.77 30.35 2.31
C SER A 27 29.96 29.33 3.43
N GLY A 28 29.58 28.07 3.23
CA GLY A 28 29.71 27.01 4.24
C GLY A 28 28.79 27.19 5.45
N LYS A 29 27.81 28.09 5.42
CA LYS A 29 26.86 28.35 6.52
C LYS A 29 25.69 27.36 6.56
N ALA A 30 25.54 26.53 5.52
CA ALA A 30 24.55 25.46 5.46
C ALA A 30 25.13 24.22 4.76
N LYS A 31 24.59 23.05 5.06
CA LYS A 31 24.92 21.78 4.40
C LYS A 31 23.70 21.13 3.78
N VAL A 32 23.89 20.43 2.66
CA VAL A 32 22.81 19.68 2.00
C VAL A 32 22.62 18.34 2.72
N ILE A 33 21.41 18.10 3.24
CA ILE A 33 21.03 16.83 3.88
C ILE A 33 20.38 15.87 2.89
N LYS A 34 19.52 16.40 2.03
CA LYS A 34 18.69 15.59 1.13
C LYS A 34 18.50 16.30 -0.21
N ARG A 35 18.55 15.54 -1.31
CA ARG A 35 18.36 16.08 -2.67
C ARG A 35 16.88 16.17 -3.07
N CYS A 36 16.06 15.21 -2.68
CA CYS A 36 14.64 15.17 -3.04
C CYS A 36 13.80 14.62 -1.87
N PRO A 37 12.92 15.43 -1.25
CA PRO A 37 12.84 16.89 -1.36
C PRO A 37 14.19 17.56 -1.01
N PHE A 38 14.47 18.72 -1.61
CA PHE A 38 15.74 19.41 -1.38
C PHE A 38 15.74 20.04 0.01
N THR A 39 16.62 19.56 0.88
CA THR A 39 16.68 19.94 2.30
C THR A 39 18.08 20.36 2.67
N ILE A 40 18.20 21.53 3.29
CA ILE A 40 19.44 22.05 3.87
C ILE A 40 19.34 22.08 5.38
N GLN A 41 20.49 22.01 6.04
CA GLN A 41 20.64 22.23 7.47
C GLN A 41 21.54 23.44 7.69
N LEU A 42 21.09 24.41 8.49
CA LEU A 42 21.88 25.56 8.88
C LEU A 42 22.97 25.12 9.87
N LEU A 43 24.14 25.75 9.80
CA LEU A 43 25.27 25.50 10.72
C LEU A 43 25.45 26.61 11.74
N TYR A 44 24.47 27.50 11.85
CA TYR A 44 24.45 28.63 12.77
C TYR A 44 23.06 28.72 13.41
N ASN A 45 22.98 29.36 14.56
CA ASN A 45 21.74 29.57 15.28
C ASN A 45 20.81 30.52 14.51
N SER A 46 19.54 30.11 14.38
CA SER A 46 18.49 30.92 13.76
C SER A 46 17.31 31.06 14.70
N THR A 47 16.43 32.01 14.39
CA THR A 47 15.15 32.14 15.09
C THR A 47 14.24 30.95 14.79
N HIS A 48 13.42 30.56 15.76
CA HIS A 48 12.51 29.40 15.68
C HIS A 48 11.06 29.83 15.40
N TYR A 49 10.85 31.00 14.78
CA TYR A 49 9.51 31.46 14.47
C TYR A 49 8.91 30.60 13.35
N THR A 50 7.79 29.95 13.64
CA THR A 50 7.06 29.08 12.71
C THR A 50 5.64 29.59 12.51
N GLN A 51 5.16 29.51 11.27
CA GLN A 51 3.74 29.72 10.97
C GLN A 51 2.96 28.43 11.24
N ASP A 52 1.67 28.55 11.52
CA ASP A 52 0.81 27.37 11.66
C ASP A 52 0.68 26.65 10.31
N ILE A 53 1.12 25.38 10.27
CA ILE A 53 1.01 24.50 9.11
C ILE A 53 0.06 23.35 9.45
N THR A 54 -0.96 23.17 8.61
CA THR A 54 -1.89 22.03 8.68
C THR A 54 -1.50 20.98 7.66
N LEU A 55 -1.34 19.73 8.09
CA LEU A 55 -1.07 18.57 7.24
C LEU A 55 -2.37 17.83 6.95
N GLY A 56 -2.82 17.86 5.70
CA GLY A 56 -3.90 17.02 5.22
C GLY A 56 -3.39 15.66 4.73
N VAL A 57 -4.10 14.59 5.08
CA VAL A 57 -3.76 13.20 4.76
C VAL A 57 -4.97 12.49 4.15
N ASP A 58 -4.92 12.24 2.83
CA ASP A 58 -5.83 11.31 2.17
C ASP A 58 -5.33 9.87 2.38
N ALA A 59 -5.97 9.17 3.32
CA ALA A 59 -5.60 7.81 3.69
C ALA A 59 -6.28 6.76 2.79
N GLY A 60 -5.60 6.38 1.70
CA GLY A 60 -6.04 5.34 0.77
C GLY A 60 -5.36 3.97 0.97
N SER A 61 -5.95 2.92 0.39
CA SER A 61 -5.38 1.56 0.43
C SER A 61 -4.23 1.36 -0.56
N LYS A 62 -4.27 2.05 -1.71
CA LYS A 62 -3.30 1.91 -2.80
C LYS A 62 -2.40 3.13 -2.89
N GLN A 63 -2.96 4.31 -2.72
CA GLN A 63 -2.27 5.59 -2.72
C GLN A 63 -2.54 6.33 -1.43
N ILE A 64 -1.62 7.21 -1.04
CA ILE A 64 -1.80 8.19 0.03
C ILE A 64 -1.56 9.56 -0.59
N GLY A 65 -2.47 10.50 -0.36
CA GLY A 65 -2.25 11.91 -0.65
C GLY A 65 -1.76 12.63 0.60
N LEU A 66 -0.74 13.49 0.45
CA LEU A 66 -0.29 14.39 1.51
C LEU A 66 -0.22 15.81 0.97
N SER A 67 -0.73 16.76 1.74
CA SER A 67 -0.55 18.19 1.48
C SER A 67 -0.33 18.93 2.80
N ALA A 68 0.72 19.74 2.88
CA ALA A 68 0.96 20.61 4.02
C ALA A 68 0.76 22.06 3.59
N THR A 69 -0.16 22.76 4.24
CA THR A 69 -0.60 24.11 3.82
C THR A 69 -0.57 25.09 4.99
N THR A 70 -0.22 26.33 4.66
CA THR A 70 -0.65 27.49 5.46
C THR A 70 -2.02 27.99 4.95
N LYS A 71 -2.55 29.07 5.52
CA LYS A 71 -3.78 29.71 5.02
C LYS A 71 -3.68 30.16 3.56
N GLN A 72 -2.46 30.50 3.11
CA GLN A 72 -2.22 31.14 1.81
C GLN A 72 -1.57 30.20 0.80
N LYS A 73 -0.70 29.29 1.23
CA LYS A 73 0.19 28.55 0.33
C LYS A 73 0.38 27.09 0.71
N GLU A 74 0.50 26.24 -0.29
CA GLU A 74 0.93 24.85 -0.15
C GLU A 74 2.46 24.78 -0.06
N LEU A 75 2.97 24.17 1.02
CA LEU A 75 4.41 24.04 1.28
C LEU A 75 4.95 22.68 0.87
N TYR A 76 4.09 21.65 0.83
CA TYR A 76 4.45 20.29 0.48
C TYR A 76 3.26 19.59 -0.15
N ALA A 77 3.47 18.91 -1.28
CA ALA A 77 2.49 18.05 -1.92
C ALA A 77 3.17 16.71 -2.27
N ALA A 78 2.50 15.59 -1.96
CA ALA A 78 3.00 14.27 -2.34
C ALA A 78 1.89 13.27 -2.58
N GLU A 79 2.19 12.32 -3.47
CA GLU A 79 1.39 11.14 -3.71
C GLU A 79 2.24 9.89 -3.50
N ILE A 80 1.80 8.98 -2.65
CA ILE A 80 2.56 7.81 -2.26
C ILE A 80 1.86 6.53 -2.71
N GLU A 81 2.45 5.82 -3.67
CA GLU A 81 2.03 4.48 -4.07
C GLU A 81 2.48 3.43 -3.04
N LEU A 82 1.51 2.74 -2.44
CA LEU A 82 1.69 1.67 -1.48
C LEU A 82 1.90 0.31 -2.14
N ARG A 83 2.43 -0.63 -1.35
CA ARG A 83 2.62 -2.02 -1.81
C ARG A 83 1.32 -2.80 -1.82
N ASN A 84 1.01 -3.36 -2.97
CA ASN A 84 -0.15 -4.25 -3.17
C ASN A 84 0.23 -5.74 -3.33
N ASP A 85 1.53 -6.06 -3.39
CA ASP A 85 2.04 -7.42 -3.64
C ASP A 85 2.06 -8.33 -2.39
N ILE A 86 1.85 -7.79 -1.20
CA ILE A 86 2.04 -8.50 0.08
C ILE A 86 1.11 -9.70 0.22
N VAL A 87 -0.17 -9.53 -0.09
CA VAL A 87 -1.17 -10.61 0.02
C VAL A 87 -0.78 -11.78 -0.87
N LYS A 88 -0.41 -11.49 -2.12
CA LYS A 88 0.07 -12.49 -3.09
C LYS A 88 1.33 -13.20 -2.61
N LEU A 89 2.32 -12.46 -2.08
CA LEU A 89 3.56 -13.04 -1.55
C LEU A 89 3.33 -13.93 -0.31
N LEU A 90 2.40 -13.55 0.57
CA LEU A 90 2.04 -14.36 1.73
C LEU A 90 1.31 -15.65 1.34
N ALA A 91 0.42 -15.57 0.33
CA ALA A 91 -0.24 -16.74 -0.25
C ALA A 91 0.78 -17.71 -0.88
N ALA A 92 1.66 -17.22 -1.75
CA ALA A 92 2.71 -18.02 -2.37
C ALA A 92 3.64 -18.67 -1.32
N ARG A 93 4.02 -17.93 -0.27
CA ARG A 93 4.81 -18.49 0.84
C ARG A 93 4.06 -19.61 1.57
N ARG A 94 2.76 -19.45 1.82
CA ARG A 94 1.92 -20.46 2.47
C ARG A 94 1.86 -21.73 1.63
N GLU A 95 1.67 -21.59 0.32
CA GLU A 95 1.60 -22.69 -0.63
C GLU A 95 2.92 -23.48 -0.69
N LEU A 96 4.06 -22.80 -0.86
CA LEU A 96 5.38 -23.44 -0.88
C LEU A 96 5.64 -24.25 0.40
N ARG A 97 5.23 -23.73 1.56
CA ARG A 97 5.33 -24.45 2.84
C ARG A 97 4.39 -25.64 2.93
N ARG A 98 3.20 -25.57 2.32
CA ARG A 98 2.26 -26.70 2.25
C ARG A 98 2.83 -27.80 1.36
N SER A 99 3.27 -27.45 0.14
CA SER A 99 3.88 -28.39 -0.81
C SER A 99 5.12 -29.08 -0.21
N ARG A 100 6.01 -28.33 0.46
CA ARG A 100 7.17 -28.93 1.14
C ARG A 100 6.72 -29.95 2.19
N ARG A 101 5.78 -29.59 3.07
CA ARG A 101 5.29 -30.49 4.11
C ARG A 101 4.69 -31.76 3.53
N SER A 102 3.85 -31.63 2.50
CA SER A 102 3.23 -32.78 1.84
C SER A 102 4.25 -33.78 1.28
N ARG A 103 5.37 -33.29 0.74
CA ARG A 103 6.37 -34.13 0.06
C ARG A 103 7.50 -34.64 0.96
N LYS A 104 7.78 -33.94 2.06
CA LYS A 104 9.02 -34.15 2.86
C LYS A 104 8.77 -34.39 4.34
N THR A 105 7.53 -34.31 4.82
CA THR A 105 7.22 -34.53 6.23
C THR A 105 6.01 -35.43 6.36
N ARG A 106 6.02 -36.34 7.34
CA ARG A 106 4.83 -37.09 7.75
C ARG A 106 3.69 -36.13 8.11
N TYR A 107 2.46 -36.52 7.81
CA TYR A 107 1.29 -35.73 8.15
C TYR A 107 1.26 -35.39 9.65
N ARG A 108 0.88 -34.16 9.98
CA ARG A 108 0.64 -33.69 11.36
C ARG A 108 -0.62 -32.83 11.38
N LYS A 109 -1.51 -33.09 12.34
CA LYS A 109 -2.73 -32.29 12.56
C LYS A 109 -2.38 -30.81 12.76
N PRO A 110 -3.13 -29.86 12.16
CA PRO A 110 -2.88 -28.43 12.35
C PRO A 110 -3.17 -28.01 13.80
N ARG A 111 -2.20 -27.32 14.43
CA ARG A 111 -2.33 -26.77 15.79
C ARG A 111 -2.71 -25.29 15.72
N PHE A 112 -3.99 -25.00 15.49
CA PHE A 112 -4.47 -23.61 15.39
C PHE A 112 -4.43 -22.86 16.73
N GLN A 113 -4.66 -23.57 17.83
CA GLN A 113 -4.64 -23.01 19.19
C GLN A 113 -3.26 -22.45 19.57
N ASN A 114 -2.18 -22.99 19.02
CA ASN A 114 -0.81 -22.50 19.26
C ASN A 114 -0.52 -21.13 18.61
N ARG A 115 -1.46 -20.56 17.84
CA ARG A 115 -1.33 -19.23 17.24
C ARG A 115 -1.82 -18.15 18.20
N THR A 116 -1.23 -18.10 19.38
CA THR A 116 -1.62 -17.17 20.46
C THR A 116 -1.45 -15.70 20.07
N HIS A 117 -0.49 -15.37 19.22
CA HIS A 117 -0.25 -14.00 18.76
C HIS A 117 -1.44 -13.35 18.05
N SER A 118 -2.29 -14.11 17.35
CA SER A 118 -3.50 -13.53 16.71
C SER A 118 -4.65 -13.27 17.68
N ARG A 119 -4.52 -13.72 18.93
CA ARG A 119 -5.52 -13.53 19.99
C ARG A 119 -5.20 -12.33 20.89
N LYS A 120 -4.02 -11.73 20.74
CA LYS A 120 -3.63 -10.55 21.52
C LYS A 120 -4.43 -9.32 21.06
N PRO A 121 -4.88 -8.46 21.98
CA PRO A 121 -5.53 -7.20 21.63
C PRO A 121 -4.58 -6.34 20.78
N GLY A 122 -5.14 -5.57 19.83
CA GLY A 122 -4.37 -4.77 18.88
C GLY A 122 -3.66 -5.57 17.77
N TRP A 123 -3.94 -6.88 17.65
CA TRP A 123 -3.37 -7.67 16.55
C TRP A 123 -3.93 -7.24 15.21
N LEU A 124 -3.03 -6.82 14.31
CA LEU A 124 -3.36 -6.50 12.93
C LEU A 124 -2.71 -7.47 11.96
N ALA A 125 -3.45 -7.82 10.90
CA ALA A 125 -2.92 -8.66 9.84
C ALA A 125 -1.68 -8.00 9.20
N PRO A 126 -0.64 -8.77 8.80
CA PRO A 126 0.62 -8.19 8.31
C PRO A 126 0.48 -7.22 7.12
N SER A 127 -0.52 -7.42 6.26
CA SER A 127 -0.83 -6.50 5.15
C SER A 127 -1.40 -5.18 5.66
N ILE A 128 -2.36 -5.22 6.58
CA ILE A 128 -2.96 -4.02 7.21
C ILE A 128 -1.87 -3.25 7.96
N ARG A 129 -1.13 -3.95 8.84
CA ARG A 129 -0.05 -3.35 9.63
C ARG A 129 1.01 -2.66 8.77
N GLN A 130 1.37 -3.27 7.62
CA GLN A 130 2.33 -2.63 6.72
C GLN A 130 1.78 -1.34 6.10
N ARG A 131 0.49 -1.28 5.76
CA ARG A 131 -0.12 -0.06 5.22
C ARG A 131 -0.18 1.03 6.28
N ILE A 132 -0.63 0.73 7.50
CA ILE A 132 -0.66 1.69 8.61
C ILE A 132 0.76 2.22 8.90
N GLN A 133 1.75 1.32 9.02
CA GLN A 133 3.13 1.74 9.24
C GLN A 133 3.63 2.65 8.10
N CYS A 134 3.18 2.41 6.86
CA CYS A 134 3.53 3.28 5.75
C CYS A 134 2.93 4.68 5.89
N HIS A 135 1.66 4.81 6.32
CA HIS A 135 1.04 6.10 6.62
C HIS A 135 1.82 6.85 7.72
N LEU A 136 2.07 6.19 8.85
CA LEU A 136 2.84 6.75 9.96
C LEU A 136 4.24 7.19 9.51
N THR A 137 4.91 6.38 8.69
CA THR A 137 6.26 6.70 8.21
C THR A 137 6.26 7.91 7.27
N VAL A 138 5.28 8.05 6.37
CA VAL A 138 5.24 9.19 5.45
C VAL A 138 4.86 10.47 6.17
N ILE A 139 3.93 10.42 7.11
CA ILE A 139 3.56 11.56 7.99
C ILE A 139 4.79 11.99 8.82
N ALA A 140 5.47 11.04 9.47
CA ALA A 140 6.69 11.34 10.22
C ALA A 140 7.81 11.92 9.34
N ASN A 141 7.89 11.55 8.06
CA ASN A 141 8.84 12.18 7.14
C ASN A 141 8.47 13.63 6.83
N VAL A 142 7.18 14.00 6.82
CA VAL A 142 6.76 15.40 6.65
C VAL A 142 7.09 16.21 7.90
N HIS A 143 6.83 15.69 9.10
CA HIS A 143 7.24 16.35 10.36
C HIS A 143 8.76 16.54 10.49
N LYS A 144 9.57 15.74 9.80
CA LYS A 144 11.03 15.94 9.72
C LYS A 144 11.45 17.01 8.73
N LEU A 145 10.54 17.49 7.89
CA LEU A 145 10.80 18.47 6.84
C LEU A 145 10.15 19.82 7.16
N LEU A 146 9.02 19.81 7.86
CA LEU A 146 8.20 20.98 8.16
C LEU A 146 7.74 20.95 9.62
N PRO A 147 7.64 22.12 10.27
CA PRO A 147 7.08 22.24 11.61
C PRO A 147 5.54 22.15 11.56
N THR A 148 5.01 20.99 11.21
CA THR A 148 3.57 20.74 11.13
C THR A 148 2.96 20.60 12.53
N LYS A 149 1.94 21.41 12.82
CA LYS A 149 1.28 21.46 14.13
C LYS A 149 0.03 20.58 14.16
N THR A 150 -0.87 20.79 13.20
CA THR A 150 -2.16 20.10 13.11
C THR A 150 -2.14 19.05 12.00
N ILE A 151 -2.64 17.86 12.28
CA ILE A 151 -2.83 16.78 11.29
C ILE A 151 -4.33 16.54 11.09
N LEU A 152 -4.79 16.64 9.85
CA LEU A 152 -6.14 16.29 9.43
C LEU A 152 -6.06 15.04 8.56
N ILE A 153 -6.69 13.95 8.98
CA ILE A 153 -6.71 12.69 8.25
C ILE A 153 -8.11 12.35 7.80
N GLU A 154 -8.26 12.01 6.52
CA GLU A 154 -9.53 11.49 6.02
C GLU A 154 -9.79 10.11 6.60
N THR A 155 -10.93 10.01 7.27
CA THR A 155 -11.41 8.82 7.94
C THR A 155 -12.90 8.68 7.67
N ALA A 156 -13.28 7.92 6.64
CA ALA A 156 -14.53 7.15 6.69
C ALA A 156 -14.73 6.22 5.50
N SER A 157 -15.29 5.06 5.79
CA SER A 157 -16.49 4.62 5.09
C SER A 157 -17.31 3.81 6.09
N PHE A 158 -18.61 4.08 6.13
CA PHE A 158 -19.56 3.52 7.07
C PHE A 158 -19.33 2.04 7.33
N ASP A 159 -19.51 1.64 8.59
CA ASP A 159 -19.53 0.23 8.91
C ASP A 159 -20.82 -0.37 8.36
N ILE A 160 -20.73 -0.98 7.18
CA ILE A 160 -21.86 -1.57 6.47
C ILE A 160 -22.54 -2.64 7.33
N GLN A 161 -21.80 -3.30 8.23
CA GLN A 161 -22.39 -4.25 9.16
C GLN A 161 -23.18 -3.56 10.26
N LYS A 162 -22.69 -2.43 10.81
CA LYS A 162 -23.49 -1.58 11.71
C LYS A 162 -24.68 -0.92 11.04
N ILE A 163 -24.58 -0.55 9.77
CA ILE A 163 -25.74 -0.03 9.02
C ILE A 163 -26.82 -1.11 8.92
N LYS A 164 -26.44 -2.35 8.65
CA LYS A 164 -27.38 -3.48 8.57
C LYS A 164 -27.89 -3.95 9.94
N HIS A 165 -27.02 -3.92 10.95
CA HIS A 165 -27.27 -4.37 12.32
C HIS A 165 -26.57 -3.42 13.31
N PRO A 166 -27.25 -2.37 13.79
CA PRO A 166 -26.65 -1.33 14.65
C PRO A 166 -25.99 -1.86 15.93
N ASP A 167 -26.56 -2.91 16.53
CA ASP A 167 -26.11 -3.51 17.79
C ASP A 167 -25.06 -4.60 17.62
N ILE A 168 -24.38 -4.66 16.46
CA ILE A 168 -23.39 -5.71 16.19
C ILE A 168 -22.12 -5.48 17.02
N HIS A 169 -21.74 -6.49 17.82
CA HIS A 169 -20.55 -6.44 18.68
C HIS A 169 -19.71 -7.72 18.64
N GLY A 170 -18.38 -7.55 18.80
CA GLY A 170 -17.45 -8.64 19.06
C GLY A 170 -17.46 -9.77 18.02
N VAL A 171 -17.88 -10.97 18.44
CA VAL A 171 -17.87 -12.20 17.62
C VAL A 171 -18.87 -12.11 16.45
N GLN A 172 -19.90 -11.28 16.58
CA GLN A 172 -20.91 -11.10 15.54
C GLN A 172 -20.33 -10.47 14.27
N TYR A 173 -19.33 -9.60 14.37
CA TYR A 173 -18.57 -9.10 13.21
C TYR A 173 -17.86 -10.21 12.42
N GLN A 174 -17.41 -11.25 13.13
CA GLN A 174 -16.61 -12.33 12.54
C GLN A 174 -17.47 -13.43 11.93
N LYS A 175 -18.65 -13.68 12.51
CA LYS A 175 -19.57 -14.74 12.09
C LYS A 175 -20.67 -14.22 11.13
N GLY A 176 -21.17 -13.00 11.31
CA GLY A 176 -22.18 -12.39 10.43
C GLY A 176 -23.41 -13.29 10.26
N GLU A 177 -23.92 -13.41 9.03
CA GLU A 177 -25.03 -14.31 8.65
C GLU A 177 -24.77 -15.81 8.90
N GLN A 178 -23.54 -16.21 9.27
CA GLN A 178 -23.20 -17.57 9.69
C GLN A 178 -23.31 -17.76 11.20
N LEU A 179 -23.81 -16.78 11.96
CA LEU A 179 -24.25 -17.04 13.32
C LEU A 179 -25.18 -18.27 13.29
N ASP A 180 -24.99 -19.17 14.24
CA ASP A 180 -25.74 -20.41 14.41
C ASP A 180 -25.41 -21.59 13.48
N PHE A 181 -24.46 -21.44 12.54
CA PHE A 181 -23.92 -22.58 11.76
C PHE A 181 -22.56 -23.07 12.27
N TRP A 182 -22.33 -24.39 12.24
CA TRP A 182 -21.07 -25.00 12.71
C TRP A 182 -19.89 -24.63 11.79
N ASN A 183 -20.15 -24.52 10.50
CA ASN A 183 -19.14 -24.10 9.52
C ASN A 183 -19.75 -23.44 8.27
N VAL A 184 -18.90 -22.76 7.49
CA VAL A 184 -19.28 -22.09 6.24
C VAL A 184 -19.91 -23.05 5.22
N ARG A 185 -19.50 -24.33 5.21
CA ARG A 185 -20.02 -25.31 4.26
C ARG A 185 -21.49 -25.59 4.55
N GLU A 186 -21.84 -25.81 5.81
CA GLU A 186 -23.21 -26.05 6.26
C GLU A 186 -24.12 -24.87 5.99
N TYR A 187 -23.68 -23.64 6.32
CA TYR A 187 -24.42 -22.42 5.97
C TYR A 187 -24.72 -22.33 4.46
N VAL A 188 -23.73 -22.62 3.60
CA VAL A 188 -23.91 -22.54 2.14
C VAL A 188 -24.88 -23.62 1.64
N LEU A 189 -24.79 -24.83 2.19
CA LEU A 189 -25.72 -25.92 1.85
C LEU A 189 -27.15 -25.57 2.29
N PHE A 190 -27.33 -25.05 3.51
CA PHE A 190 -28.63 -24.61 4.02
C PHE A 190 -29.21 -23.47 3.18
N ARG A 191 -28.43 -22.42 2.90
CA ARG A 191 -28.83 -21.28 2.05
C ARG A 191 -29.28 -21.74 0.66
N ASP A 192 -28.63 -22.75 0.11
CA ASP A 192 -28.92 -23.30 -1.21
C ASP A 192 -30.00 -24.41 -1.15
N ASN A 193 -30.71 -24.54 -0.02
CA ASN A 193 -31.74 -25.56 0.25
C ASN A 193 -31.27 -27.00 0.00
N HIS A 194 -29.99 -27.28 0.23
CA HIS A 194 -29.36 -28.57 -0.07
C HIS A 194 -29.60 -29.03 -1.53
N THR A 195 -29.63 -28.09 -2.47
CA THR A 195 -29.80 -28.37 -3.89
C THR A 195 -28.62 -27.86 -4.71
N CYS A 196 -28.21 -28.65 -5.71
CA CYS A 196 -27.20 -28.20 -6.67
C CYS A 196 -27.71 -26.97 -7.43
N GLN A 197 -26.99 -25.86 -7.35
CA GLN A 197 -27.40 -24.61 -7.98
C GLN A 197 -27.16 -24.58 -9.50
N CYS A 198 -26.33 -25.49 -10.03
CA CYS A 198 -26.09 -25.60 -11.46
C CYS A 198 -27.18 -26.43 -12.17
N CYS A 199 -27.43 -27.66 -11.70
CA CYS A 199 -28.37 -28.57 -12.37
C CYS A 199 -29.73 -28.66 -11.68
N LYS A 200 -29.91 -28.05 -10.51
CA LYS A 200 -31.17 -28.04 -9.74
C LYS A 200 -31.76 -29.45 -9.54
N GLY A 201 -30.89 -30.42 -9.24
CA GLY A 201 -31.28 -31.82 -8.99
C GLY A 201 -31.35 -32.73 -10.24
N ARG A 202 -31.18 -32.20 -11.46
CA ARG A 202 -31.29 -32.99 -12.71
C ARG A 202 -30.30 -34.15 -12.81
N SER A 203 -29.13 -34.07 -12.18
CA SER A 203 -28.12 -35.14 -12.18
C SER A 203 -28.47 -36.31 -11.25
N LYS A 204 -29.47 -36.18 -10.37
CA LYS A 204 -29.85 -37.16 -9.32
C LYS A 204 -28.69 -37.58 -8.39
N ASP A 205 -27.65 -36.76 -8.35
CA ASP A 205 -26.45 -37.00 -7.55
C ASP A 205 -26.64 -36.41 -6.15
N ASN A 206 -26.64 -37.29 -5.14
CA ASN A 206 -26.90 -36.94 -3.75
C ASN A 206 -25.68 -36.32 -3.06
N ILE A 207 -24.48 -36.42 -3.64
CA ILE A 207 -23.26 -35.92 -3.02
C ILE A 207 -23.07 -34.44 -3.37
N LEU A 208 -23.23 -33.58 -2.36
CA LEU A 208 -23.08 -32.13 -2.51
C LEU A 208 -21.70 -31.64 -2.05
N ASN A 209 -21.17 -30.70 -2.81
CA ASN A 209 -19.90 -30.03 -2.58
C ASN A 209 -20.06 -28.51 -2.66
N VAL A 210 -19.28 -27.81 -1.85
CA VAL A 210 -19.23 -26.35 -1.85
C VAL A 210 -18.08 -25.88 -2.73
N HIS A 211 -18.43 -25.20 -3.82
CA HIS A 211 -17.52 -24.72 -4.85
C HIS A 211 -17.26 -23.22 -4.73
N HIS A 212 -16.08 -22.78 -5.16
CA HIS A 212 -15.70 -21.38 -5.24
C HIS A 212 -16.08 -20.78 -6.60
N ILE A 213 -17.04 -19.84 -6.66
CA ILE A 213 -17.48 -19.19 -7.90
C ILE A 213 -16.30 -18.47 -8.58
N GLU A 214 -15.60 -17.62 -7.82
CA GLU A 214 -14.28 -17.12 -8.20
C GLU A 214 -13.21 -17.90 -7.44
N SER A 215 -12.03 -18.06 -8.05
CA SER A 215 -10.88 -18.71 -7.43
C SER A 215 -10.68 -18.28 -5.97
N ARG A 216 -10.32 -19.21 -5.09
CA ARG A 216 -10.04 -18.89 -3.69
C ARG A 216 -8.99 -17.77 -3.51
N GLN A 217 -8.09 -17.59 -4.47
CA GLN A 217 -7.10 -16.54 -4.45
C GLN A 217 -7.71 -15.13 -4.62
N THR A 218 -8.72 -15.00 -5.49
CA THR A 218 -9.40 -13.73 -5.80
C THR A 218 -10.59 -13.51 -4.87
N GLY A 219 -11.48 -14.50 -4.74
CA GLY A 219 -12.74 -14.39 -4.00
C GLY A 219 -12.72 -14.86 -2.55
N GLY A 220 -11.68 -15.58 -2.13
CA GLY A 220 -11.59 -16.09 -0.76
C GLY A 220 -12.67 -17.13 -0.43
N ASN A 221 -12.98 -17.29 0.86
CA ASN A 221 -13.96 -18.24 1.38
C ASN A 221 -15.23 -17.54 1.89
N ALA A 222 -15.53 -16.34 1.41
CA ALA A 222 -16.76 -15.66 1.81
C ALA A 222 -17.97 -16.47 1.31
N PRO A 223 -19.06 -16.61 2.08
CA PRO A 223 -20.21 -17.41 1.65
C PRO A 223 -20.82 -16.97 0.33
N ASN A 224 -20.78 -15.66 0.03
CA ASN A 224 -21.23 -15.11 -1.25
C ASN A 224 -20.31 -15.41 -2.45
N ASN A 225 -19.15 -16.03 -2.23
CA ASN A 225 -18.27 -16.61 -3.26
C ASN A 225 -18.39 -18.15 -3.32
N LEU A 226 -19.25 -18.73 -2.49
CA LEU A 226 -19.41 -20.16 -2.37
C LEU A 226 -20.79 -20.58 -2.87
N ILE A 227 -20.85 -21.73 -3.50
CA ILE A 227 -22.08 -22.28 -4.05
C ILE A 227 -22.13 -23.79 -3.94
N THR A 228 -23.32 -24.33 -3.74
CA THR A 228 -23.58 -25.77 -3.68
C THR A 228 -23.67 -26.35 -5.09
N LEU A 229 -22.84 -27.35 -5.38
CA LEU A 229 -22.85 -28.15 -6.60
C LEU A 229 -22.87 -29.63 -6.23
N CYS A 230 -23.56 -30.47 -6.98
CA CYS A 230 -23.38 -31.91 -6.89
C CYS A 230 -22.00 -32.33 -7.43
N GLU A 231 -21.51 -33.52 -7.07
CA GLU A 231 -20.19 -34.02 -7.44
C GLU A 231 -19.98 -34.09 -8.96
N THR A 232 -21.00 -34.52 -9.69
CA THR A 232 -21.06 -34.52 -11.17
C THR A 232 -20.83 -33.13 -11.77
N CYS A 233 -21.58 -32.11 -11.33
CA CYS A 233 -21.39 -30.73 -11.81
C CYS A 233 -20.06 -30.13 -11.37
N HIS A 234 -19.63 -30.43 -10.14
CA HIS A 234 -18.37 -29.92 -9.58
C HIS A 234 -17.16 -30.44 -10.38
N THR A 235 -17.10 -31.74 -10.62
CA THR A 235 -16.02 -32.38 -11.39
C THR A 235 -16.09 -31.97 -12.87
N GLY A 236 -17.30 -31.90 -13.42
CA GLY A 236 -17.53 -31.40 -14.79
C GLY A 236 -17.01 -29.97 -14.99
N TYR A 237 -17.16 -29.10 -14.00
CA TYR A 237 -16.65 -27.72 -14.06
C TYR A 237 -15.12 -27.67 -14.09
N HIS A 238 -14.43 -28.41 -13.20
CA HIS A 238 -12.96 -28.46 -13.20
C HIS A 238 -12.38 -29.08 -14.48
N ASN A 239 -13.14 -29.96 -15.13
CA ASN A 239 -12.78 -30.57 -16.41
C ASN A 239 -13.18 -29.73 -17.63
N GLY A 240 -13.81 -28.56 -17.45
CA GLY A 240 -14.26 -27.68 -18.54
C GLY A 240 -15.49 -28.19 -19.31
N LYS A 241 -16.15 -29.25 -18.83
CA LYS A 241 -17.35 -29.85 -19.46
C LYS A 241 -18.65 -29.16 -19.04
N VAL A 242 -18.66 -28.49 -17.89
CA VAL A 242 -19.83 -27.81 -17.32
C VAL A 242 -19.48 -26.34 -17.13
N ILE A 243 -20.34 -25.45 -17.65
CA ILE A 243 -20.24 -24.01 -17.44
C ILE A 243 -21.29 -23.61 -16.41
N LEU A 244 -20.88 -22.87 -15.38
CA LEU A 244 -21.84 -22.36 -14.40
C LEU A 244 -22.80 -21.37 -15.07
N PRO A 245 -24.11 -21.44 -14.76
CA PRO A 245 -25.09 -20.47 -15.24
C PRO A 245 -24.66 -19.02 -15.03
N LYS A 246 -24.92 -18.14 -16.00
CA LYS A 246 -24.56 -16.71 -15.92
C LYS A 246 -25.25 -15.97 -14.75
N THR A 247 -26.34 -16.53 -14.22
CA THR A 247 -27.04 -16.05 -13.03
C THR A 247 -26.22 -16.24 -11.75
N ILE A 248 -25.35 -17.25 -11.73
CA ILE A 248 -24.44 -17.52 -10.61
C ILE A 248 -23.23 -16.61 -10.76
N LYS A 249 -23.29 -15.50 -10.03
CA LYS A 249 -22.18 -14.56 -9.89
C LYS A 249 -21.93 -14.29 -8.42
N ARG A 250 -20.67 -13.97 -8.12
CA ARG A 250 -20.28 -13.57 -6.78
C ARG A 250 -21.04 -12.31 -6.35
N GLY A 251 -21.57 -12.30 -5.14
CA GLY A 251 -22.20 -11.11 -4.55
C GLY A 251 -21.20 -9.99 -4.22
N MET A 252 -21.70 -8.84 -3.76
CA MET A 252 -20.85 -7.69 -3.41
C MET A 252 -19.81 -8.04 -2.34
N SER A 253 -18.56 -7.64 -2.56
CA SER A 253 -17.45 -7.90 -1.65
C SER A 253 -17.16 -6.68 -0.78
N PHE A 254 -17.45 -6.75 0.51
CA PHE A 254 -17.17 -5.67 1.47
C PHE A 254 -15.77 -5.72 2.08
N LYS A 255 -14.93 -6.66 1.65
CA LYS A 255 -13.58 -6.86 2.19
C LYS A 255 -12.73 -5.59 2.15
N ASP A 256 -12.83 -4.83 1.06
CA ASP A 256 -12.03 -3.61 0.88
C ASP A 256 -12.55 -2.47 1.78
N ALA A 257 -13.87 -2.35 1.95
CA ALA A 257 -14.46 -1.38 2.88
C ALA A 257 -14.09 -1.68 4.34
N ALA A 258 -14.26 -2.93 4.80
CA ALA A 258 -13.86 -3.33 6.16
C ALA A 258 -12.34 -3.16 6.38
N PHE A 259 -11.54 -3.47 5.36
CA PHE A 259 -10.10 -3.22 5.40
C PHE A 259 -9.80 -1.72 5.60
N MET A 260 -10.47 -0.85 4.85
CA MET A 260 -10.27 0.60 4.93
C MET A 260 -10.71 1.15 6.29
N GLY A 261 -11.83 0.68 6.83
CA GLY A 261 -12.31 1.07 8.17
C GLY A 261 -11.28 0.76 9.25
N ILE A 262 -10.84 -0.50 9.34
CA ILE A 262 -9.81 -0.91 10.32
C ILE A 262 -8.52 -0.11 10.13
N MET A 263 -8.05 0.04 8.89
CA MET A 263 -6.80 0.72 8.60
C MET A 263 -6.83 2.19 9.04
N ARG A 264 -7.91 2.93 8.71
CA ARG A 264 -8.02 4.36 8.99
C ARG A 264 -8.17 4.63 10.49
N TRP A 265 -9.03 3.87 11.19
CA TRP A 265 -9.17 3.98 12.65
C TRP A 265 -7.88 3.65 13.38
N SER A 266 -7.26 2.50 13.10
CA SER A 266 -5.99 2.15 13.74
C SER A 266 -4.88 3.14 13.41
N CYS A 267 -4.87 3.74 12.21
CA CYS A 267 -3.89 4.78 11.86
C CYS A 267 -4.14 6.06 12.67
N TYR A 268 -5.39 6.48 12.82
CA TYR A 268 -5.76 7.65 13.60
C TYR A 268 -5.41 7.49 15.08
N ASP A 269 -5.78 6.37 15.69
CA ASP A 269 -5.48 6.09 17.11
C ASP A 269 -3.96 6.08 17.36
N MET A 270 -3.18 5.49 16.44
CA MET A 270 -1.73 5.52 16.52
C MET A 270 -1.15 6.92 16.33
N LEU A 271 -1.75 7.77 15.48
CA LEU A 271 -1.29 9.15 15.30
C LEU A 271 -1.55 10.01 16.53
N LYS A 272 -2.72 9.86 17.17
CA LYS A 272 -3.04 10.56 18.43
C LYS A 272 -2.06 10.26 19.56
N ASN A 273 -1.51 9.04 19.59
CA ASN A 273 -0.50 8.68 20.58
C ASN A 273 0.89 9.26 20.28
N ILE A 274 1.16 9.69 19.04
CA ILE A 274 2.46 10.20 18.61
C ILE A 274 2.46 11.73 18.55
N TYR A 275 1.34 12.33 18.15
CA TYR A 275 1.21 13.76 17.90
C TYR A 275 0.06 14.34 18.72
N PRO A 276 0.22 15.56 19.28
CA PRO A 276 -0.76 16.14 20.19
C PRO A 276 -2.04 16.59 19.47
N ASP A 277 -1.95 17.04 18.21
CA ASP A 277 -3.06 17.69 17.51
C ASP A 277 -3.43 16.97 16.20
N VAL A 278 -4.35 16.01 16.32
CA VAL A 278 -4.80 15.13 15.22
C VAL A 278 -6.32 15.10 15.18
N HIS A 279 -6.91 15.50 14.05
CA HIS A 279 -8.35 15.41 13.82
C HIS A 279 -8.71 14.59 12.58
N MET A 280 -9.97 14.17 12.57
CA MET A 280 -10.58 13.39 11.51
C MET A 280 -11.43 14.28 10.60
N THR A 281 -11.54 13.89 9.33
CA THR A 281 -12.55 14.42 8.41
C THR A 281 -13.18 13.29 7.59
N TYR A 282 -14.32 13.56 6.97
CA TYR A 282 -15.08 12.58 6.20
C TYR A 282 -14.93 12.80 4.70
N GLY A 283 -14.89 11.71 3.93
CA GLY A 283 -14.72 11.76 2.48
C GLY A 283 -15.83 12.50 1.72
N TYR A 284 -17.04 12.61 2.28
CA TYR A 284 -18.11 13.40 1.66
C TYR A 284 -17.84 14.92 1.79
N ILE A 285 -17.22 15.34 2.90
CA ILE A 285 -16.83 16.73 3.13
C ILE A 285 -15.72 17.11 2.15
N THR A 286 -14.69 16.26 2.04
CA THR A 286 -13.57 16.49 1.11
C THR A 286 -14.05 16.57 -0.33
N LYS A 287 -14.95 15.67 -0.74
CA LYS A 287 -15.60 15.70 -2.05
C LYS A 287 -16.36 17.01 -2.28
N ASN A 288 -17.16 17.46 -1.30
CA ASN A 288 -17.93 18.70 -1.42
C ASN A 288 -16.99 19.91 -1.56
N THR A 289 -15.97 20.01 -0.71
CA THR A 289 -14.94 21.06 -0.79
C THR A 289 -14.22 21.05 -2.14
N ARG A 290 -13.88 19.87 -2.66
CA ARG A 290 -13.21 19.74 -3.96
C ARG A 290 -14.09 20.24 -5.12
N ILE A 291 -15.36 19.81 -5.15
CA ILE A 291 -16.32 20.22 -6.19
C ILE A 291 -16.62 21.72 -6.09
N GLY A 292 -16.89 22.23 -4.89
CA GLY A 292 -17.18 23.65 -4.68
C GLY A 292 -16.02 24.59 -5.01
N ASN A 293 -14.78 24.07 -5.13
CA ASN A 293 -13.60 24.84 -5.55
C ASN A 293 -13.10 24.45 -6.96
N ASN A 294 -13.87 23.67 -7.74
CA ASN A 294 -13.51 23.23 -9.10
C ASN A 294 -12.13 22.58 -9.22
N LEU A 295 -11.76 21.74 -8.24
CA LEU A 295 -10.44 21.12 -8.17
C LEU A 295 -10.41 19.70 -8.80
N PRO A 296 -9.32 19.32 -9.48
CA PRO A 296 -9.20 18.01 -10.13
C PRO A 296 -9.15 16.87 -9.11
N LYS A 297 -9.55 15.67 -9.54
CA LYS A 297 -9.60 14.47 -8.69
C LYS A 297 -8.23 13.81 -8.60
N GLU A 298 -7.37 14.36 -7.75
CA GLU A 298 -6.04 13.82 -7.47
C GLU A 298 -5.82 13.67 -5.96
N HIS A 299 -5.07 12.65 -5.55
CA HIS A 299 -4.89 12.34 -4.12
C HIS A 299 -4.25 13.48 -3.32
N TYR A 300 -3.24 14.15 -3.88
CA TYR A 300 -2.59 15.30 -3.21
C TYR A 300 -3.51 16.53 -3.17
N VAL A 301 -4.43 16.67 -4.12
CA VAL A 301 -5.44 17.74 -4.13
C VAL A 301 -6.53 17.47 -3.11
N ASP A 302 -6.99 16.22 -3.01
CA ASP A 302 -7.90 15.79 -1.93
C ASP A 302 -7.24 16.05 -0.55
N ALA A 303 -5.94 15.77 -0.40
CA ALA A 303 -5.18 16.10 0.80
C ALA A 303 -5.13 17.62 1.09
N ARG A 304 -5.05 18.48 0.07
CA ARG A 304 -5.14 19.93 0.24
C ARG A 304 -6.54 20.39 0.66
N CYS A 305 -7.59 19.74 0.16
CA CYS A 305 -8.94 20.00 0.67
C CYS A 305 -9.07 19.57 2.14
N ILE A 306 -8.47 18.44 2.52
CA ILE A 306 -8.46 17.93 3.90
C ILE A 306 -7.77 18.91 4.86
N SER A 307 -6.72 19.60 4.42
CA SER A 307 -6.01 20.59 5.26
C SER A 307 -6.82 21.87 5.56
N LYS A 308 -8.09 21.94 5.14
CA LYS A 308 -9.01 23.08 5.25
C LYS A 308 -8.61 24.34 4.50
N ASN A 309 -7.55 24.29 3.68
CA ASN A 309 -7.08 25.42 2.88
C ASN A 309 -7.11 25.07 1.38
N PRO A 310 -8.28 24.78 0.78
CA PRO A 310 -8.38 24.32 -0.61
C PRO A 310 -7.91 25.38 -1.63
N LYS A 311 -8.04 26.67 -1.28
CA LYS A 311 -7.65 27.81 -2.11
C LYS A 311 -6.18 28.22 -1.93
N ALA A 312 -5.41 27.52 -1.09
CA ALA A 312 -3.99 27.79 -0.93
C ALA A 312 -3.27 27.62 -2.27
N GLU A 313 -2.38 28.56 -2.58
CA GLU A 313 -1.56 28.56 -3.79
C GLU A 313 -0.82 27.20 -3.91
N PRO A 314 -1.14 26.37 -4.92
CA PRO A 314 -0.53 25.06 -5.06
C PRO A 314 0.95 25.17 -5.43
N LEU A 315 1.73 24.17 -5.07
CA LEU A 315 3.06 24.03 -5.65
C LEU A 315 2.93 23.67 -7.14
N PRO A 316 3.82 24.17 -8.02
CA PRO A 316 3.82 23.76 -9.44
C PRO A 316 4.23 22.29 -9.66
N TYR A 317 4.62 21.59 -8.58
CA TYR A 317 5.04 20.21 -8.60
C TYR A 317 4.55 19.46 -7.35
N TYR A 318 4.59 18.15 -7.42
CA TYR A 318 4.36 17.25 -6.28
C TYR A 318 5.42 16.14 -6.25
N TYR A 319 5.63 15.54 -5.08
CA TYR A 319 6.53 14.42 -4.92
C TYR A 319 5.77 13.11 -5.11
N TYR A 320 6.05 12.40 -6.20
CA TYR A 320 5.57 11.05 -6.38
C TYR A 320 6.52 10.07 -5.68
N GLN A 321 5.98 9.25 -4.77
CA GLN A 321 6.75 8.30 -3.99
C GLN A 321 6.25 6.88 -4.18
N LYS A 322 7.15 5.95 -4.47
CA LYS A 322 6.80 4.52 -4.59
C LYS A 322 7.38 3.71 -3.45
N LYS A 323 6.52 3.07 -2.67
CA LYS A 323 6.96 2.15 -1.62
C LYS A 323 7.44 0.84 -2.23
N VAL A 324 8.75 0.58 -2.18
CA VAL A 324 9.33 -0.67 -2.70
C VAL A 324 9.57 -1.71 -1.62
N ARG A 325 9.68 -2.97 -2.06
CA ARG A 325 10.00 -4.11 -1.21
C ARG A 325 11.46 -4.01 -0.74
N CYS A 326 11.67 -3.91 0.57
CA CYS A 326 13.02 -3.75 1.13
C CYS A 326 13.92 -4.97 0.92
N HIS A 327 13.37 -6.19 0.98
CA HIS A 327 14.16 -7.40 0.86
C HIS A 327 13.37 -8.58 0.30
N ASN A 328 14.00 -9.36 -0.56
CA ASN A 328 13.43 -10.60 -1.06
C ASN A 328 14.03 -11.82 -0.36
N ARG A 329 13.31 -12.34 0.63
CA ARG A 329 13.72 -13.51 1.42
C ARG A 329 13.64 -14.85 0.66
N GLN A 330 13.29 -14.86 -0.63
CA GLN A 330 13.30 -16.08 -1.43
C GLN A 330 14.68 -16.25 -2.06
N ILE A 331 15.42 -17.26 -1.60
CA ILE A 331 16.81 -17.53 -2.01
C ILE A 331 16.88 -18.09 -3.44
N HIS A 332 16.02 -19.06 -3.78
CA HIS A 332 16.05 -19.76 -5.06
C HIS A 332 14.72 -19.60 -5.82
N LYS A 333 14.79 -19.67 -7.16
CA LYS A 333 13.60 -19.74 -8.01
C LYS A 333 12.84 -21.05 -7.77
N THR A 334 11.52 -21.01 -7.96
CA THR A 334 10.64 -22.18 -7.78
C THR A 334 10.82 -23.20 -8.90
N LYS A 335 10.85 -22.73 -10.16
CA LYS A 335 11.08 -23.55 -11.34
C LYS A 335 12.56 -23.97 -11.40
N PRO A 336 12.88 -25.28 -11.34
CA PRO A 336 14.23 -25.77 -11.58
C PRO A 336 14.61 -25.57 -13.05
N THR A 337 15.91 -25.62 -13.32
CA THR A 337 16.44 -25.73 -14.69
C THR A 337 16.21 -27.12 -15.25
N LYS A 338 16.49 -27.34 -16.55
CA LYS A 338 16.39 -28.66 -17.19
C LYS A 338 17.16 -29.74 -16.41
N HIS A 339 18.29 -29.36 -15.80
CA HIS A 339 19.14 -30.23 -14.97
C HIS A 339 18.70 -30.34 -13.49
N GLY A 340 17.46 -29.96 -13.13
CA GLY A 340 16.96 -30.07 -11.74
C GLY A 340 17.49 -29.01 -10.76
N ILE A 341 18.54 -28.24 -11.13
CA ILE A 341 19.15 -27.23 -10.26
C ILE A 341 18.27 -25.98 -10.19
N ARG A 342 18.01 -25.49 -8.98
CA ARG A 342 17.30 -24.22 -8.75
C ARG A 342 18.27 -23.04 -8.72
N LYS A 343 18.16 -22.14 -9.69
CA LYS A 343 18.97 -20.92 -9.73
C LYS A 343 18.66 -19.99 -8.54
N ARG A 344 19.67 -19.25 -8.08
CA ARG A 344 19.46 -18.13 -7.14
C ARG A 344 18.44 -17.14 -7.72
N ASN A 345 17.58 -16.63 -6.85
CA ASN A 345 16.50 -15.72 -7.22
C ASN A 345 16.99 -14.29 -7.44
N GLN A 346 18.10 -13.93 -6.81
CA GLN A 346 18.67 -12.59 -6.87
C GLN A 346 20.17 -12.65 -7.19
N ALA A 347 20.63 -11.62 -7.88
CA ALA A 347 22.05 -11.30 -7.96
C ALA A 347 22.56 -10.82 -6.58
N GLU A 348 23.88 -10.67 -6.47
CA GLU A 348 24.55 -10.15 -5.28
C GLU A 348 24.01 -8.78 -4.84
N TYR A 349 24.18 -8.44 -3.57
CA TYR A 349 23.62 -7.22 -3.00
C TYR A 349 24.14 -5.96 -3.70
N VAL A 350 25.42 -5.94 -4.06
CA VAL A 350 26.06 -4.94 -4.90
C VAL A 350 26.54 -5.61 -6.19
N VAL A 351 26.32 -4.97 -7.33
CA VAL A 351 26.81 -5.42 -8.63
C VAL A 351 27.39 -4.19 -9.32
N HIS A 352 28.68 -4.23 -9.69
CA HIS A 352 29.38 -3.09 -10.34
C HIS A 352 29.16 -1.74 -9.63
N ARG A 353 29.20 -1.71 -8.29
CA ARG A 353 28.94 -0.54 -7.40
C ARG A 353 27.48 -0.08 -7.26
N TYR A 354 26.53 -0.73 -7.94
CA TYR A 354 25.11 -0.40 -7.88
C TYR A 354 24.28 -1.44 -7.10
N ARG A 355 23.24 -0.95 -6.43
CA ARG A 355 22.24 -1.72 -5.69
C ARG A 355 20.88 -1.65 -6.39
N LEU A 356 19.98 -2.54 -6.00
CA LEU A 356 18.59 -2.49 -6.46
C LEU A 356 17.94 -1.21 -5.91
N PHE A 357 17.24 -0.48 -6.78
CA PHE A 357 16.58 0.78 -6.50
C PHE A 357 17.50 1.98 -6.22
N ASP A 358 18.79 1.89 -6.56
CA ASP A 358 19.62 3.10 -6.67
C ASP A 358 19.04 4.03 -7.75
N LYS A 359 19.10 5.34 -7.50
CA LYS A 359 18.72 6.37 -8.46
C LYS A 359 19.94 6.70 -9.32
N VAL A 360 19.78 6.61 -10.63
CA VAL A 360 20.86 6.80 -11.60
C VAL A 360 20.46 7.79 -12.69
N GLN A 361 21.44 8.48 -13.24
CA GLN A 361 21.30 9.32 -14.42
C GLN A 361 21.74 8.52 -15.66
N TYR A 362 20.97 8.63 -16.73
CA TYR A 362 21.30 8.09 -18.05
C TYR A 362 20.74 9.05 -19.11
N GLN A 363 21.57 9.50 -20.05
CA GLN A 363 21.19 10.48 -21.10
C GLN A 363 20.43 11.68 -20.52
N ASN A 364 21.00 12.30 -19.48
CA ASN A 364 20.44 13.44 -18.73
C ASN A 364 19.11 13.22 -17.98
N ASN A 365 18.50 12.04 -18.10
CA ASN A 365 17.27 11.67 -17.41
C ASN A 365 17.53 10.82 -16.16
N GLU A 366 16.64 10.91 -15.18
CA GLU A 366 16.72 10.16 -13.93
C GLU A 366 15.91 8.86 -14.00
N TYR A 367 16.51 7.75 -13.55
CA TYR A 367 15.87 6.44 -13.50
C TYR A 367 16.20 5.69 -12.21
N PHE A 368 15.48 4.60 -11.95
CA PHE A 368 15.76 3.69 -10.84
C PHE A 368 16.12 2.29 -11.35
N ILE A 369 17.07 1.64 -10.68
CA ILE A 369 17.47 0.27 -11.02
C ILE A 369 16.44 -0.74 -10.51
N PHE A 370 15.73 -1.43 -11.40
CA PHE A 370 14.76 -2.49 -11.07
C PHE A 370 15.27 -3.91 -11.32
N GLY A 371 16.37 -4.07 -12.06
CA GLY A 371 17.00 -5.36 -12.30
C GLY A 371 18.50 -5.24 -12.52
N ARG A 372 19.23 -6.27 -12.12
CA ARG A 372 20.70 -6.28 -12.13
C ARG A 372 21.20 -7.65 -12.57
N ARG A 373 22.10 -7.66 -13.54
CA ARG A 373 22.75 -8.87 -14.06
C ARG A 373 24.22 -8.84 -13.68
N LYS A 374 24.78 -9.99 -13.29
CA LYS A 374 26.21 -10.11 -12.93
C LYS A 374 27.14 -9.62 -14.06
N THR A 375 26.70 -9.80 -15.31
CA THR A 375 27.39 -9.36 -16.53
C THR A 375 27.55 -7.84 -16.66
N GLY A 376 26.96 -7.03 -15.76
CA GLY A 376 27.07 -5.57 -15.83
C GLY A 376 25.95 -4.87 -16.59
N TYR A 377 24.87 -5.60 -16.90
CA TYR A 377 23.68 -5.03 -17.54
C TYR A 377 22.55 -4.85 -16.53
N PHE A 378 21.87 -3.71 -16.63
CA PHE A 378 20.89 -3.20 -15.68
C PHE A 378 19.57 -2.90 -16.38
N ASP A 379 18.49 -3.19 -15.67
CA ASP A 379 17.13 -2.82 -16.04
C ASP A 379 16.77 -1.56 -15.25
N ILE A 380 16.81 -0.41 -15.93
CA ILE A 380 16.45 0.89 -15.36
C ILE A 380 15.06 1.29 -15.85
N ARG A 381 14.28 1.89 -14.95
CA ARG A 381 12.90 2.29 -15.23
C ARG A 381 12.55 3.59 -14.54
N THR A 382 11.59 4.31 -15.11
CA THR A 382 10.83 5.36 -14.38
C THR A 382 9.92 4.72 -13.34
N LEU A 383 9.37 5.48 -12.39
CA LEU A 383 8.45 4.90 -11.41
C LEU A 383 7.09 4.49 -12.00
N THR A 384 6.72 5.06 -13.15
CA THR A 384 5.59 4.61 -14.00
C THR A 384 5.84 3.24 -14.64
N GLY A 385 7.08 2.76 -14.64
CA GLY A 385 7.43 1.41 -15.10
C GLY A 385 7.94 1.33 -16.54
N VAL A 386 8.10 2.47 -17.21
CA VAL A 386 8.67 2.54 -18.57
C VAL A 386 10.12 2.08 -18.52
N LYS A 387 10.43 1.05 -19.31
CA LYS A 387 11.78 0.47 -19.39
C LYS A 387 12.59 1.15 -20.47
N VAL A 388 13.84 1.48 -20.15
CA VAL A 388 14.77 1.99 -21.15
C VAL A 388 15.48 0.81 -21.84
N LYS A 389 15.52 0.82 -23.18
CA LYS A 389 16.20 -0.20 -24.02
C LYS A 389 15.93 -1.64 -23.58
N ASN A 390 14.64 -1.99 -23.41
CA ASN A 390 14.19 -3.33 -22.97
C ASN A 390 14.87 -3.87 -21.69
N GLY A 391 15.34 -2.96 -20.81
CA GLY A 391 15.95 -3.31 -19.53
C GLY A 391 17.37 -3.89 -19.65
N SER A 392 18.13 -3.47 -20.67
CA SER A 392 19.51 -3.90 -20.87
C SER A 392 20.44 -2.72 -21.14
N ILE A 393 20.95 -2.11 -20.07
CA ILE A 393 21.90 -0.99 -20.14
C ILE A 393 23.18 -1.33 -19.39
N SER A 394 24.32 -1.08 -20.03
CA SER A 394 25.64 -1.27 -19.43
C SER A 394 25.85 -0.28 -18.28
N TYR A 395 26.38 -0.77 -17.16
CA TYR A 395 26.71 0.04 -15.98
C TYR A 395 27.65 1.21 -16.28
N LYS A 396 28.53 1.06 -17.29
CA LYS A 396 29.48 2.11 -17.70
C LYS A 396 28.79 3.40 -18.16
N LYS A 397 27.53 3.31 -18.58
CA LYS A 397 26.72 4.45 -19.05
C LYS A 397 25.88 5.11 -17.95
N LEU A 398 25.94 4.58 -16.72
CA LEU A 398 25.10 5.03 -15.61
C LEU A 398 25.91 5.89 -14.65
N LYS A 399 25.38 7.05 -14.27
CA LYS A 399 25.93 7.84 -13.16
C LYS A 399 25.06 7.70 -11.93
N LEU A 400 25.66 7.34 -10.79
CA LEU A 400 24.91 7.22 -9.54
C LEU A 400 24.53 8.60 -9.00
N LEU A 401 23.25 8.81 -8.71
CA LEU A 401 22.74 10.06 -8.11
C LEU A 401 22.43 9.88 -6.62
N GLU A 402 21.81 8.76 -6.25
CA GLU A 402 21.38 8.49 -4.89
C GLU A 402 21.34 6.99 -4.61
N LYS A 403 21.72 6.60 -3.39
CA LYS A 403 21.65 5.21 -2.93
C LYS A 403 20.21 4.78 -2.65
N SER A 404 19.97 3.48 -2.75
CA SER A 404 18.67 2.85 -2.61
C SER A 404 17.95 3.26 -1.33
N LYS A 405 16.69 3.68 -1.47
CA LYS A 405 15.81 4.03 -0.35
C LYS A 405 14.59 3.11 -0.27
N LYS A 406 13.92 3.17 0.88
CA LYS A 406 12.67 2.43 1.14
C LYS A 406 11.48 2.99 0.34
N TYR A 407 11.52 4.28 0.05
CA TYR A 407 10.57 5.02 -0.78
C TYR A 407 11.39 5.66 -1.89
N LEU A 408 11.04 5.36 -3.13
CA LEU A 408 11.68 5.98 -4.30
C LEU A 408 10.90 7.25 -4.61
N THR A 409 11.57 8.38 -4.76
CA THR A 409 10.92 9.68 -4.90
C THR A 409 11.35 10.32 -6.21
N GLU A 410 10.38 10.80 -6.97
CA GLU A 410 10.57 11.66 -8.12
C GLU A 410 9.68 12.91 -7.99
N THR A 411 10.13 14.01 -8.55
CA THR A 411 9.34 15.25 -8.63
C THR A 411 8.56 15.21 -9.94
N ARG A 412 7.25 15.49 -9.90
CA ARG A 412 6.40 15.60 -11.08
C ARG A 412 5.75 16.98 -11.12
N LEU A 413 5.58 17.53 -12.30
CA LEU A 413 4.84 18.78 -12.49
C LEU A 413 3.34 18.52 -12.30
N GLN A 414 2.64 19.49 -11.71
CA GLN A 414 1.18 19.47 -11.72
C GLN A 414 0.71 19.85 -13.12
N THR A 415 -0.22 19.07 -13.67
CA THR A 415 -0.95 19.47 -14.90
C THR A 415 -1.88 20.61 -14.51
N THR A 416 -1.58 21.80 -15.01
CA THR A 416 -2.40 23.02 -14.89
C THR A 416 -3.74 22.86 -15.58
#